data_AF-A0A3D4HXN4-F1
#
_entry.id   AF-A0A3D4HXN4-F1
#
_cell.length_a   1.000
_cell.length_b   1.000
_cell.length_c   1.000
_cell.angle_alpha   90.00
_cell.angle_beta   90.00
_cell.angle_gamma   90.00
#
_symmetry.space_group_name_H-M   'P 1'
#
loop_
_entity.id
_entity.type
_entity.pdbx_description
1 polymer ?
#
loop_
_entity_poly.entity_id
_entity_poly.type
_entity_poly.pdbx_seq_one_letter_code
_entity_poly.pdbx_strand_id
1 'polypeptide(L)' 'MPITRSAKKKMRGDARKRAINLRQRTVAKKALKSARQNPAVEVNRLAQKALDKAVKAHAIHRNKAARLKSRLMRTRSN' A
#
# COMPACT_ATOMS: atom_id res chain seq x y z
N MET A 1 5.61 10.61 -25.99
CA MET A 1 4.27 10.90 -26.54
C MET A 1 3.78 9.64 -27.26
N PRO A 2 2.57 9.12 -27.00
CA PRO A 2 2.12 7.89 -27.65
C PRO A 2 1.74 8.12 -29.12
N ILE A 3 2.41 7.41 -30.02
CA ILE A 3 2.26 7.57 -31.47
C ILE A 3 1.04 6.78 -31.96
N THR A 4 0.94 5.50 -31.59
CA THR A 4 -0.16 4.62 -32.00
C THR A 4 -1.44 4.83 -31.19
N ARG A 5 -2.59 4.48 -31.77
CA ARG A 5 -3.91 4.56 -31.09
C ARG A 5 -3.95 3.70 -29.82
N SER A 6 -3.35 2.50 -29.87
CA SER A 6 -3.25 1.60 -28.72
C SER A 6 -2.41 2.20 -27.59
N ALA A 7 -1.30 2.87 -27.92
CA ALA A 7 -0.47 3.55 -26.93
C ALA A 7 -1.22 4.72 -26.26
N LYS A 8 -1.98 5.53 -27.03
CA LYS A 8 -2.83 6.61 -26.49
C LYS A 8 -3.89 6.04 -25.53
N LYS A 9 -4.53 4.91 -25.90
CA LYS A 9 -5.50 4.22 -25.03
C LYS A 9 -4.86 3.68 -23.75
N LYS A 10 -3.69 3.05 -23.86
CA LYS A 10 -2.92 2.54 -22.73
C LYS A 10 -2.57 3.66 -21.74
N MET A 11 -2.08 4.80 -22.23
CA MET A 11 -1.75 5.95 -21.39
C MET A 11 -2.95 6.42 -20.54
N ARG A 12 -4.15 6.50 -21.13
CA ARG A 12 -5.38 6.85 -20.40
C ARG A 12 -5.74 5.80 -19.34
N GLY A 13 -5.62 4.52 -19.67
CA GLY A 13 -5.87 3.41 -18.74
C GLY A 13 -4.89 3.43 -17.56
N ASP A 14 -3.61 3.63 -17.85
CA ASP A 14 -2.53 3.66 -16.85
C ASP A 14 -2.69 4.86 -15.91
N ALA A 15 -3.12 6.02 -16.40
CA ALA A 15 -3.42 7.19 -15.56
C ALA A 15 -4.52 6.89 -14.52
N ARG A 16 -5.62 6.25 -14.93
CA ARG A 16 -6.70 5.85 -14.01
C ARG A 16 -6.23 4.83 -12.97
N LYS A 17 -5.52 3.79 -13.43
CA LYS A 17 -4.93 2.77 -12.54
C LYS A 17 -3.95 3.38 -11.55
N ARG A 18 -3.13 4.34 -11.99
CA ARG A 18 -2.16 5.05 -11.14
C ARG A 18 -2.86 5.81 -10.02
N ALA A 19 -3.95 6.52 -10.29
CA ALA A 19 -4.69 7.25 -9.27
C ALA A 19 -5.23 6.32 -8.16
N ILE A 20 -5.82 5.19 -8.54
CA ILE A 20 -6.34 4.18 -7.60
C ILE A 20 -5.20 3.55 -6.79
N ASN A 21 -4.12 3.13 -7.46
CA ASN A 21 -2.96 2.52 -6.80
C ASN A 21 -2.27 3.50 -5.85
N LEU A 22 -2.21 4.78 -6.21
CA LEU A 22 -1.64 5.82 -5.36
C LEU A 22 -2.46 5.98 -4.08
N ARG A 23 -3.80 6.02 -4.17
CA ARG A 23 -4.69 6.06 -3.00
C ARG A 23 -4.45 4.90 -2.04
N GLN A 24 -4.35 3.67 -2.56
CA GLN A 24 -4.11 2.50 -1.71
C GLN A 24 -2.73 2.54 -1.04
N ARG A 25 -1.70 2.97 -1.79
CA ARG A 25 -0.34 3.12 -1.26
C ARG A 25 -0.24 4.20 -0.19
N THR A 26 -0.92 5.34 -0.37
CA THR A 26 -0.89 6.43 0.61
C THR A 26 -1.61 6.06 1.89
N VAL A 27 -2.76 5.39 1.81
CA VAL A 27 -3.49 4.89 2.99
C VAL A 27 -2.62 3.90 3.77
N ALA A 28 -2.02 2.91 3.11
CA ALA A 28 -1.12 1.96 3.76
C ALA A 28 0.10 2.63 4.40
N LYS A 29 0.70 3.63 3.73
CA LYS A 29 1.85 4.38 4.26
C LYS A 29 1.48 5.20 5.49
N LYS A 30 0.33 5.87 5.48
CA LYS A 30 -0.19 6.64 6.63
C LYS A 30 -0.45 5.74 7.82
N ALA A 31 -1.18 4.64 7.62
CA ALA A 31 -1.46 3.68 8.69
C ALA A 31 -0.17 3.09 9.30
N LEU A 32 0.83 2.78 8.47
CA LEU A 32 2.13 2.32 8.94
C LEU A 32 2.88 3.40 9.76
N LYS A 33 2.81 4.67 9.36
CA LYS A 33 3.42 5.77 10.12
C LYS A 33 2.73 5.93 11.47
N SER A 34 1.41 5.92 11.51
CA SER A 34 0.63 6.02 12.75
C SER A 34 0.95 4.87 13.71
N ALA A 35 1.03 3.64 13.21
CA ALA A 35 1.37 2.46 14.01
C ALA A 35 2.80 2.50 14.59
N ARG A 36 3.72 3.18 13.92
CA ARG A 36 5.09 3.39 14.43
C ARG A 36 5.18 4.47 15.49
N GLN A 37 4.33 5.50 15.40
CA GLN A 37 4.31 6.61 16.36
C GLN A 37 3.52 6.25 17.62
N ASN A 38 2.42 5.53 17.46
CA ASN A 38 1.58 5.08 18.56
C ASN A 38 1.35 3.56 18.43
N PRO A 39 2.12 2.73 19.16
CA PRO A 39 2.07 1.27 19.06
C PRO A 39 0.87 0.65 19.82
N ALA A 40 -0.27 1.34 19.88
CA ALA A 40 -1.52 0.79 20.39
C ALA A 40 -1.97 -0.43 19.55
N VAL A 41 -2.57 -1.41 20.22
CA VAL A 41 -3.03 -2.68 19.61
C VAL A 41 -4.00 -2.41 18.46
N GLU A 42 -4.95 -1.50 18.66
CA GLU A 42 -5.94 -1.14 17.63
C GLU A 42 -5.30 -0.47 16.40
N VAL A 43 -4.33 0.42 16.60
CA VAL A 43 -3.63 1.10 15.50
C VAL A 43 -2.81 0.10 14.68
N ASN A 44 -2.17 -0.86 15.34
CA ASN A 44 -1.47 -1.96 14.68
C ASN A 44 -2.42 -2.85 13.86
N ARG A 45 -3.58 -3.19 14.41
CA ARG A 45 -4.62 -3.97 13.70
C ARG A 45 -5.10 -3.23 12.46
N LEU A 46 -5.32 -1.93 12.55
CA LEU A 46 -5.70 -1.08 11.42
C LEU A 46 -4.60 -1.03 10.35
N ALA A 47 -3.33 -0.90 10.75
CA ALA A 47 -2.20 -0.92 9.83
C ALA A 47 -2.04 -2.26 9.10
N GLN A 48 -2.20 -3.37 9.80
CA GLN A 48 -2.18 -4.71 9.20
C GLN A 48 -3.32 -4.88 8.18
N LYS A 49 -4.55 -4.48 8.55
CA LYS A 49 -5.72 -4.52 7.65
C LYS A 49 -5.51 -3.66 6.40
N ALA A 50 -4.91 -2.47 6.54
CA ALA A 50 -4.60 -1.59 5.42
C ALA A 50 -3.56 -2.22 4.46
N LEU A 51 -2.54 -2.90 5.01
CA LEU A 51 -1.55 -3.61 4.19
C LEU A 51 -2.18 -4.76 3.41
N ASP A 52 -3.07 -5.55 4.03
CA ASP A 52 -3.74 -6.67 3.35
C ASP A 52 -4.67 -6.21 2.23
N LYS A 53 -5.40 -5.11 2.45
CA LYS A 53 -6.23 -4.49 1.40
C LYS A 53 -5.36 -4.01 0.23
N ALA A 54 -4.18 -3.45 0.50
CA ALA A 54 -3.25 -3.02 -0.54
C ALA A 54 -2.66 -4.20 -1.33
N VAL A 55 -2.48 -5.38 -0.71
CA VAL A 55 -2.09 -6.62 -1.41
C VAL A 55 -3.22 -7.12 -2.31
N LYS A 56 -4.45 -7.18 -1.80
CA LYS A 56 -5.64 -7.59 -2.58
C LYS A 56 -5.86 -6.71 -3.81
N ALA A 57 -5.60 -5.41 -3.69
CA ALA A 57 -5.66 -4.47 -4.81
C ALA A 57 -4.43 -4.50 -5.73
N HIS A 58 -3.49 -5.43 -5.52
CA HIS A 58 -2.20 -5.52 -6.23
C HIS A 58 -1.36 -4.22 -6.20
N ALA A 59 -1.62 -3.32 -5.25
CA ALA A 59 -0.90 -2.07 -5.11
C ALA A 59 0.50 -2.26 -4.50
N ILE A 60 0.67 -3.33 -3.69
CA ILE A 60 1.94 -3.80 -3.12
C ILE A 60 2.07 -5.32 -3.25
N HIS A 61 3.31 -5.81 -3.38
CA HIS A 61 3.59 -7.25 -3.43
C HIS A 61 3.39 -7.93 -2.07
N ARG A 62 2.95 -9.20 -2.06
CA ARG A 62 2.71 -9.99 -0.84
C ARG A 62 3.93 -10.05 0.08
N ASN A 63 5.13 -10.25 -0.47
CA ASN A 63 6.38 -10.31 0.31
C ASN A 63 6.71 -8.96 0.96
N LYS A 64 6.36 -7.85 0.29
CA LYS A 64 6.55 -6.50 0.86
C LYS A 64 5.62 -6.30 2.06
N ALA A 65 4.36 -6.71 1.95
CA ALA A 65 3.41 -6.64 3.07
C ALA A 65 3.86 -7.53 4.24
N ALA A 66 4.26 -8.78 3.98
CA ALA A 66 4.77 -9.71 4.99
C ALA A 66 5.98 -9.12 5.74
N ARG A 67 6.96 -8.57 5.00
CA ARG A 67 8.13 -7.90 5.58
C ARG A 67 7.73 -6.71 6.46
N LEU A 68 6.76 -5.90 6.03
CA LEU A 68 6.30 -4.74 6.81
C LEU A 68 5.58 -5.15 8.09
N LYS A 69 4.75 -6.20 8.03
CA LYS A 69 4.08 -6.77 9.21
C LYS A 69 5.10 -7.33 10.21
N SER A 70 6.04 -8.14 9.75
CA SER A 70 7.10 -8.70 10.59
C SER A 70 7.92 -7.61 11.28
N ARG A 71 8.33 -6.56 10.55
CA ARG A 71 9.04 -5.42 11.13
C ARG A 71 8.22 -4.69 12.19
N LEU A 72 6.92 -4.48 11.95
CA LEU A 72 6.03 -3.82 12.91
C LEU A 72 5.97 -4.59 14.24
N MET A 73 5.89 -5.92 14.18
CA MET A 73 5.84 -6.78 15.37
C MET A 73 7.18 -6.77 16.10
N ARG A 74 8.30 -6.80 15.38
CA ARG A 74 9.64 -6.79 15.98
C ARG A 74 9.98 -5.47 16.68
N THR A 75 9.50 -4.33 16.19
CA THR A 75 9.75 -3.04 16.86
C THR A 75 9.00 -2.90 18.18
N ARG A 76 8.00 -3.76 18.46
CA ARG A 76 7.28 -3.80 19.73
C ARG A 76 8.00 -4.64 20.80
N SER A 77 8.95 -5.49 20.42
CA SER A 77 9.60 -6.47 21.31
C SER A 77 10.92 -5.98 21.92
N ASN A 78 11.24 -4.69 21.80
CA ASN A 78 12.32 -3.98 22.49
C ASN A 78 11.71 -2.78 23.22
#